data_AF-A0A0W0U455-F1
#
_entry.id   AF-A0A0W0U455-F1
#
_cell.length_a   1.000
_cell.length_b   1.000
_cell.length_c   1.000
_cell.angle_alpha   90.00
_cell.angle_beta   90.00
_cell.angle_gamma   90.00
#
_symmetry.space_group_name_H-M   'P 1'
#
loop_
_entity.id
_entity.type
_entity.pdbx_description
1 polymer ?
#
loop_
_entity_poly.entity_id
_entity_poly.type
_entity_poly.pdbx_seq_one_letter_code
_entity_poly.pdbx_strand_id
1 'polypeptide(L)'
;MKRVLFVGQKPETVDFSDPALPPGLNAEKIHIGIAIGINKLEERGWQADECMITPDERGCSTLESQLTSTNYDCVVIGAGMRLPSKGLVMFEKVINLVHKAAPTAAIAFNTRPEDTADAAARWLQAN
;
A
#
# COMPACT_ATOMS: atom_id res chain seq x y z
N MET A 1 11.26 13.37 -10.87
CA MET A 1 11.56 12.44 -9.75
C MET A 1 10.37 11.51 -9.64
N LYS A 2 10.57 10.18 -9.56
CA LYS A 2 9.45 9.24 -9.47
C LYS A 2 8.78 9.38 -8.10
N ARG A 3 7.45 9.26 -8.04
CA ARG A 3 6.66 9.30 -6.80
C ARG A 3 5.87 8.02 -6.61
N VAL A 4 5.99 7.43 -5.42
CA VAL A 4 5.37 6.15 -5.07
C VAL A 4 4.43 6.33 -3.90
N LEU A 5 3.20 5.85 -4.04
CA LEU A 5 2.26 5.73 -2.93
C LEU A 5 2.30 4.31 -2.38
N PHE A 6 2.57 4.15 -1.09
CA PHE A 6 2.39 2.89 -0.39
C PHE A 6 1.04 2.88 0.35
N VAL A 7 0.10 2.07 -0.13
CA VAL A 7 -1.24 1.92 0.44
C VAL A 7 -1.31 0.64 1.27
N GLY A 8 -1.84 0.73 2.48
CA GLY A 8 -2.05 -0.41 3.37
C GLY A 8 -3.23 -0.21 4.31
N GLN A 9 -3.54 -1.22 5.11
CA GLN A 9 -4.51 -1.08 6.21
C GLN A 9 -3.83 -0.40 7.40
N LYS A 10 -4.55 0.48 8.12
CA LYS A 10 -4.09 0.98 9.42
C LYS A 10 -3.76 -0.18 10.36
N PRO A 11 -2.51 -0.30 10.86
CA PRO A 11 -2.11 -1.46 11.67
C PRO A 11 -3.00 -1.71 12.89
N GLU A 12 -3.57 -0.67 13.48
CA GLU A 12 -4.46 -0.72 14.65
C GLU A 12 -5.82 -1.37 14.36
N THR A 13 -6.20 -1.45 13.08
CA THR A 13 -7.51 -2.00 12.67
C THR A 13 -7.41 -3.44 12.19
N VAL A 14 -6.21 -4.02 12.20
CA VAL A 14 -5.95 -5.38 11.72
C VAL A 14 -6.48 -6.39 12.75
N ASP A 15 -7.23 -7.38 12.27
CA ASP A 15 -7.63 -8.54 13.06
C ASP A 15 -6.46 -9.53 13.18
N PHE A 16 -5.60 -9.33 14.18
CA PHE A 16 -4.44 -10.21 14.43
C PHE A 16 -4.81 -11.62 14.89
N SER A 17 -6.10 -11.92 15.10
CA SER A 17 -6.57 -13.29 15.37
C SER A 17 -6.78 -14.10 14.08
N ASP A 18 -6.73 -13.47 12.91
CA ASP A 18 -6.94 -14.13 11.64
C ASP A 18 -5.82 -15.14 11.32
N PRO A 19 -6.13 -16.43 11.12
CA PRO A 19 -5.13 -17.46 10.87
C PRO A 19 -4.41 -17.30 9.51
N ALA A 20 -4.91 -16.45 8.61
CA ALA A 20 -4.22 -16.11 7.38
C ALA A 20 -3.01 -15.18 7.60
N LEU A 21 -2.87 -14.56 8.78
CA LEU A 21 -1.75 -13.69 9.11
C LEU A 21 -0.55 -14.49 9.65
N PRO A 22 0.70 -14.03 9.37
CA PRO A 22 1.90 -14.64 9.94
C PRO A 22 1.87 -14.70 11.48
N PRO A 23 2.29 -15.82 12.10
CA PRO A 23 2.35 -15.94 13.54
C PRO A 23 3.20 -14.84 14.20
N GLY A 24 2.66 -14.25 15.27
CA GLY A 24 3.34 -13.21 16.05
C GLY A 24 3.41 -11.84 15.36
N LEU A 25 2.68 -11.62 14.27
CA LEU A 25 2.49 -10.28 13.69
C LEU A 25 1.68 -9.41 14.67
N ASN A 26 2.06 -8.14 14.78
CA ASN A 26 1.35 -7.14 15.57
C ASN A 26 1.48 -5.75 14.90
N ALA A 27 0.77 -4.75 15.41
CA ALA A 27 0.76 -3.41 14.83
C ALA A 27 2.16 -2.77 14.79
N GLU A 28 2.95 -2.93 15.85
CA GLU A 28 4.32 -2.41 15.94
C GLU A 28 5.23 -2.96 14.83
N LYS A 29 5.20 -4.27 14.59
CA LYS A 29 5.96 -4.91 13.52
C LYS A 29 5.54 -4.40 12.14
N ILE A 30 4.23 -4.17 11.93
CA ILE A 30 3.75 -3.60 10.67
C ILE A 30 4.27 -2.17 10.51
N HIS A 31 4.20 -1.33 11.54
CA HIS A 31 4.76 0.04 11.51
C HIS A 31 6.24 0.07 11.19
N ILE A 32 7.03 -0.79 11.84
CA ILE A 32 8.47 -0.94 11.54
C ILE A 32 8.68 -1.32 10.07
N GLY A 33 7.93 -2.29 9.58
CA GLY A 33 8.02 -2.72 8.19
C GLY A 33 7.64 -1.61 7.20
N ILE A 34 6.63 -0.80 7.51
CA ILE A 34 6.22 0.35 6.69
C ILE A 34 7.35 1.37 6.63
N ALA A 35 7.92 1.75 7.78
CA ALA A 35 9.04 2.69 7.83
C ALA A 35 10.25 2.20 7.02
N ILE A 36 10.58 0.89 7.11
CA ILE A 36 11.63 0.28 6.28
C ILE A 36 11.28 0.39 4.79
N GLY A 37 10.02 0.12 4.42
CA GLY A 37 9.55 0.23 3.04
C GLY A 37 9.69 1.64 2.48
N ILE A 38 9.29 2.66 3.26
CA ILE A 38 9.44 4.09 2.91
C ILE A 38 10.91 4.48 2.75
N ASN A 39 11.75 4.16 3.74
CA ASN A 39 13.18 4.46 3.67
C ASN A 39 13.84 3.86 2.41
N LYS A 40 13.49 2.62 2.04
CA LYS A 40 14.02 1.98 0.82
C LYS A 40 13.55 2.62 -0.48
N LEU A 41 12.38 3.25 -0.50
CA LEU A 41 11.93 4.05 -1.65
C LEU A 41 12.77 5.33 -1.75
N GLU A 42 13.02 6.00 -0.63
CA GLU A 42 13.82 7.22 -0.56
C GLU A 42 15.30 6.97 -0.89
N GLU A 43 15.89 5.84 -0.45
CA GLU A 43 17.24 5.39 -0.82
C GLU A 43 17.42 5.22 -2.34
N ARG A 44 16.33 5.00 -3.09
CA ARG A 44 16.32 4.93 -4.56
C ARG A 44 16.14 6.29 -5.23
N GLY A 45 16.07 7.37 -4.45
CA GLY A 45 15.84 8.72 -4.93
C GLY A 45 14.40 8.98 -5.40
N TRP A 46 13.43 8.20 -4.91
CA TRP A 46 12.01 8.40 -5.20
C TRP A 46 11.32 9.15 -4.06
N GLN A 47 10.30 9.94 -4.38
CA GLN A 47 9.38 10.47 -3.38
C GLN A 47 8.46 9.35 -2.91
N ALA A 48 8.29 9.22 -1.60
CA ALA A 48 7.46 8.20 -0.99
C ALA A 48 6.37 8.86 -0.16
N ASP A 49 5.12 8.46 -0.40
CA ASP A 49 4.01 8.74 0.50
C ASP A 49 3.44 7.43 1.03
N GLU A 50 2.91 7.47 2.25
CA GLU A 50 2.12 6.38 2.81
C GLU A 50 0.65 6.77 2.94
N CYS A 51 -0.25 5.83 2.68
CA CYS A 51 -1.68 5.97 2.92
C CYS A 51 -2.22 4.72 3.60
N MET A 52 -2.22 4.75 4.93
CA MET A 52 -2.77 3.68 5.76
C MET A 52 -4.25 3.95 6.05
N ILE A 53 -5.12 3.10 5.52
CA ILE A 53 -6.57 3.31 5.51
C ILE A 53 -7.32 2.37 6.46
N THR A 54 -8.44 2.82 6.99
CA THR A 54 -9.38 1.94 7.71
C THR A 54 -10.06 0.99 6.71
N PRO A 55 -10.44 -0.24 7.10
CA PRO A 55 -11.11 -1.20 6.21
C PRO A 55 -12.62 -0.87 6.07
N ASP A 56 -12.93 0.39 5.77
CA ASP A 56 -14.28 0.92 5.63
C ASP A 56 -14.33 2.06 4.61
N GLU A 57 -15.51 2.66 4.46
CA GLU A 57 -15.78 3.69 3.46
C GLU A 57 -15.00 4.99 3.72
N ARG A 58 -14.65 5.28 4.98
CA ARG A 58 -13.78 6.42 5.30
C ARG A 58 -12.36 6.18 4.80
N GLY A 59 -11.90 4.94 4.85
CA GLY A 59 -10.63 4.54 4.26
C GLY A 59 -10.61 4.75 2.75
N CYS A 60 -11.69 4.37 2.06
CA CYS A 60 -11.85 4.62 0.62
C CYS A 60 -11.80 6.12 0.27
N SER A 61 -12.54 6.97 1.00
CA SER A 61 -12.51 8.42 0.79
C SER A 61 -11.14 9.03 1.07
N THR A 62 -10.43 8.51 2.08
CA THR A 62 -9.05 8.94 2.39
C THR A 62 -8.11 8.62 1.24
N LEU A 63 -8.19 7.40 0.69
CA LEU A 63 -7.38 7.00 -0.45
C LEU A 63 -7.69 7.83 -1.70
N GLU A 64 -8.97 8.08 -2.00
CA GLU A 64 -9.37 8.90 -3.16
C GLU A 64 -8.82 10.34 -3.06
N SER A 65 -8.90 10.94 -1.87
CA SER A 65 -8.30 12.25 -1.61
C SER A 65 -6.78 12.25 -1.83
N GLN A 66 -6.08 11.22 -1.31
CA GLN A 66 -4.63 11.09 -1.50
C GLN A 66 -4.25 10.94 -2.98
N LEU A 67 -4.95 10.08 -3.71
CA LEU A 67 -4.71 9.81 -5.13
C LEU A 67 -4.98 11.02 -6.03
N THR A 68 -5.93 11.87 -5.67
CA THR A 68 -6.28 13.07 -6.45
C THR A 68 -5.44 14.31 -6.09
N SER A 69 -4.73 14.27 -4.95
CA SER A 69 -3.88 15.39 -4.50
C SER A 69 -2.60 15.58 -5.32
N THR A 70 -2.12 14.53 -6.00
CA THR A 70 -0.87 14.55 -6.75
C THR A 70 -0.79 13.39 -7.74
N ASN A 71 0.19 13.42 -8.65
CA ASN A 71 0.42 12.34 -9.61
C ASN A 71 1.42 11.34 -9.04
N TYR A 72 1.07 10.06 -9.08
CA TYR A 72 1.95 8.95 -8.72
C TYR A 72 2.42 8.21 -9.96
N ASP A 73 3.68 7.79 -9.97
CA ASP A 73 4.21 6.87 -10.99
C ASP A 73 3.87 5.41 -10.65
N CYS A 74 3.75 5.09 -9.36
CA CYS A 74 3.36 3.76 -8.90
C CYS A 74 2.57 3.83 -7.59
N VAL A 75 1.53 2.99 -7.48
CA VAL A 75 0.82 2.70 -6.24
C VAL A 75 1.10 1.27 -5.84
N VAL A 76 1.80 1.09 -4.72
CA VAL A 76 2.06 -0.21 -4.11
C VAL A 76 0.95 -0.52 -3.11
N ILE A 77 0.23 -1.61 -3.32
CA ILE A 77 -0.81 -2.08 -2.39
C ILE A 77 -0.23 -3.20 -1.52
N GLY A 78 -0.30 -2.98 -0.21
CA GLY A 78 0.24 -3.86 0.82
C GLY A 78 -0.41 -5.25 0.84
N ALA A 79 0.40 -6.28 1.06
CA ALA A 79 -0.05 -7.67 1.16
C ALA A 79 -1.20 -7.91 2.15
N GLY A 80 -1.21 -7.17 3.28
CA GLY A 80 -2.27 -7.25 4.29
C GLY A 80 -3.66 -6.88 3.80
N MET A 81 -3.77 -6.12 2.70
CA MET A 81 -5.07 -5.78 2.09
C MET A 81 -5.61 -6.90 1.20
N ARG A 82 -4.74 -7.79 0.70
CA ARG A 82 -5.05 -8.71 -0.40
C ARG A 82 -4.98 -10.19 -0.02
N LEU A 83 -4.10 -10.55 0.92
CA LEU A 83 -3.88 -11.95 1.30
C LEU A 83 -4.96 -12.50 2.25
N PRO A 84 -5.42 -11.77 3.29
CA PRO A 84 -6.56 -12.22 4.08
C PRO A 84 -7.83 -12.21 3.23
N SER A 85 -8.49 -13.37 3.08
CA SER A 85 -9.67 -13.52 2.20
C SER A 85 -10.84 -12.62 2.58
N LYS A 86 -10.98 -12.29 3.87
CA LYS A 86 -11.98 -11.34 4.39
C LYS A 86 -11.82 -9.92 3.80
N GLY A 87 -10.61 -9.57 3.33
CA GLY A 87 -10.29 -8.27 2.75
C GLY A 87 -10.66 -8.12 1.26
N LEU A 88 -11.16 -9.17 0.59
CA LEU A 88 -11.32 -9.20 -0.87
C LEU A 88 -12.10 -8.01 -1.43
N VAL A 89 -13.27 -7.70 -0.86
CA VAL A 89 -14.11 -6.59 -1.35
C VAL A 89 -13.42 -5.24 -1.15
N MET A 90 -12.71 -5.06 -0.03
CA MET A 90 -11.94 -3.84 0.22
C MET A 90 -10.78 -3.71 -0.78
N PHE A 91 -10.12 -4.83 -1.08
CA PHE A 91 -9.06 -4.87 -2.09
C PHE A 91 -9.58 -4.48 -3.48
N GLU A 92 -10.72 -5.01 -3.91
CA GLU A 92 -11.38 -4.63 -5.18
C GLU A 92 -11.70 -3.13 -5.21
N LYS A 93 -12.21 -2.56 -4.12
CA LYS A 93 -12.46 -1.12 -4.01
C LYS A 93 -11.18 -0.30 -4.19
N VAL A 94 -10.10 -0.68 -3.51
CA VAL A 94 -8.80 -0.01 -3.62
C VAL A 94 -8.28 -0.04 -5.06
N ILE A 95 -8.33 -1.19 -5.73
CA ILE A 95 -7.89 -1.31 -7.13
C ILE A 95 -8.68 -0.40 -8.06
N ASN A 96 -10.02 -0.41 -7.94
CA ASN A 96 -10.87 0.41 -8.77
C ASN A 96 -10.68 1.91 -8.50
N LEU A 97 -10.42 2.30 -7.25
CA LEU A 97 -10.09 3.68 -6.91
C LEU A 97 -8.76 4.12 -7.53
N VAL A 98 -7.71 3.30 -7.43
CA VAL A 98 -6.42 3.60 -8.06
C VAL A 98 -6.58 3.74 -9.57
N HIS A 99 -7.28 2.80 -10.21
CA HIS A 99 -7.54 2.83 -11.65
C HIS A 99 -8.27 4.11 -12.09
N LYS A 100 -9.25 4.57 -11.31
CA LYS A 100 -10.07 5.75 -11.63
C LYS A 100 -9.34 7.07 -11.33
N ALA A 101 -8.70 7.17 -10.16
CA ALA A 101 -8.14 8.43 -9.65
C ALA A 101 -6.68 8.66 -10.07
N ALA A 102 -5.91 7.59 -10.32
CA ALA A 102 -4.52 7.66 -10.76
C ALA A 102 -4.28 6.74 -11.99
N PRO A 103 -4.97 7.00 -13.13
CA PRO A 103 -4.99 6.09 -14.28
C PRO A 103 -3.62 5.87 -14.95
N THR A 104 -2.66 6.77 -14.72
CA THR A 104 -1.29 6.66 -15.25
C THR A 104 -0.33 5.93 -14.32
N ALA A 105 -0.72 5.68 -13.06
CA ALA A 105 0.14 5.03 -12.08
C ALA A 105 0.17 3.52 -12.33
N ALA A 106 1.36 2.93 -12.30
CA ALA A 106 1.47 1.48 -12.26
C ALA A 106 0.95 0.93 -10.92
N ILE A 107 0.22 -0.19 -10.94
CA ILE A 107 -0.20 -0.88 -9.72
C ILE A 107 0.80 -1.99 -9.39
N ALA A 108 1.33 -1.96 -8.17
CA ALA A 108 2.24 -2.97 -7.67
C ALA A 108 1.69 -3.66 -6.41
N PHE A 109 2.13 -4.89 -6.19
CA PHE A 109 1.84 -5.63 -4.96
C PHE A 109 3.14 -6.04 -4.30
N ASN A 110 3.31 -5.66 -3.05
CA ASN A 110 4.40 -6.13 -2.21
C ASN A 110 4.02 -7.48 -1.57
N THR A 111 4.99 -8.22 -1.03
CA THR A 111 4.72 -9.44 -0.24
C THR A 111 4.76 -9.17 1.25
N ARG A 112 5.45 -8.09 1.64
CA ARG A 112 5.59 -7.58 3.00
C ARG A 112 5.92 -6.09 2.96
N PRO A 113 5.68 -5.30 4.02
CA PRO A 113 5.95 -3.87 3.98
C PRO A 113 7.40 -3.51 3.57
N GLU A 114 8.39 -4.33 3.94
CA GLU A 114 9.81 -4.08 3.69
C GLU A 114 10.25 -4.25 2.23
N ASP A 115 9.43 -4.90 1.39
CA ASP A 115 9.72 -5.10 -0.05
C ASP A 115 8.90 -4.16 -0.96
N THR A 116 8.30 -3.12 -0.39
CA THR A 116 7.55 -2.08 -1.12
C THR A 116 8.37 -1.43 -2.24
N ALA A 117 9.64 -1.09 -1.98
CA ALA A 117 10.52 -0.51 -2.99
C ALA A 117 10.78 -1.49 -4.15
N ASP A 118 11.03 -2.76 -3.84
CA ASP A 118 11.21 -3.82 -4.83
C ASP A 118 9.94 -4.03 -5.68
N ALA A 119 8.77 -3.94 -5.05
CA ALA A 119 7.49 -4.01 -5.75
C ALA A 119 7.30 -2.86 -6.74
N ALA A 120 7.62 -1.62 -6.34
CA ALA A 120 7.56 -0.47 -7.23
C ALA A 120 8.58 -0.56 -8.38
N ALA A 121 9.82 -1.01 -8.11
CA ALA A 121 10.87 -1.11 -9.12
C ALA A 121 10.48 -1.95 -10.34
N ARG A 122 9.70 -3.02 -10.15
CA ARG A 122 9.24 -3.88 -11.25
C ARG A 122 8.54 -3.11 -12.37
N TRP A 123 7.93 -1.96 -12.05
CA TRP A 123 7.18 -1.14 -12.99
C TRP A 123 7.86 0.19 -13.30
N LEU A 124 8.62 0.75 -12.35
CA LEU A 124 9.28 2.04 -12.54
C LEU A 124 10.57 1.97 -13.38
N GLN A 125 11.17 0.79 -13.52
CA GLN A 125 12.32 0.59 -14.41
C GLN A 125 11.93 0.39 -15.88
N ALA A 126 10.64 0.17 -16.16
CA ALA A 126 10.14 -0.17 -17.49
C ALA A 126 9.75 1.05 -18.36
N ASN A 127 9.85 2.28 -17.84
CA ASN A 127 9.42 3.51 -18.51
C ASN A 127 10.45 4.63 -18.43
#